data_AF-A0A3D3MD83-F1
#
_entry.id   AF-A0A3D3MD83-F1
#
_cell.length_a   1.000
_cell.length_b   1.000
_cell.length_c   1.000
_cell.angle_alpha   90.00
_cell.angle_beta   90.00
_cell.angle_gamma   90.00
#
_symmetry.space_group_name_H-M   'P 1'
#
loop_
_entity.id
_entity.type
_entity.pdbx_description
1 polymer ?
#
loop_
_entity_poly.entity_id
_entity_poly.type
_entity_poly.pdbx_seq_one_letter_code
_entity_poly.pdbx_strand_id
1 'polypeptide(L)'
;MKLKKLQNKNLFIIGISILFSCKEKKQETIHSDPTIPSETSVVYSKYKHDTLKQSNDPINIKSINNKPIQTYPSDLKGTWAVICQNELTTLDINKNEGYLSLYDFNAIYINLKVEKLSKNEYLLKYASLSSQENYYEDHLKIVDEEISKDKVIGKLILKNNGKAELQWIGLYNMKKQKLEFVGNDFLLIKENGGKTPLILEPCH
;
A
#
# COMPACT_ATOMS: atom_id res chain seq x y z
N MET A 1 23.38 -61.24 -2.85
CA MET A 1 24.23 -60.65 -1.78
C MET A 1 23.48 -59.43 -1.23
N LYS A 2 23.04 -59.49 0.03
CA LYS A 2 22.24 -58.44 0.72
C LYS A 2 23.17 -57.52 1.52
N LEU A 3 23.03 -56.21 1.40
CA LEU A 3 23.43 -55.17 2.37
C LEU A 3 22.99 -53.81 1.79
N LYS A 4 22.47 -52.80 2.50
CA LYS A 4 21.75 -52.63 3.77
C LYS A 4 21.17 -51.21 3.68
N LYS A 5 19.91 -50.99 4.11
CA LYS A 5 19.35 -49.65 4.39
C LYS A 5 20.25 -48.90 5.37
N LEU A 6 20.49 -47.61 5.15
CA LEU A 6 20.64 -46.64 6.24
C LEU A 6 19.75 -45.42 5.98
N GLN A 7 18.73 -45.29 6.83
CA GLN A 7 17.97 -44.06 7.00
C GLN A 7 18.83 -43.11 7.84
N ASN A 8 18.93 -41.84 7.43
CA ASN A 8 19.39 -40.78 8.34
C ASN A 8 18.26 -39.76 8.47
N LYS A 9 17.45 -39.97 9.50
CA LYS A 9 16.59 -38.95 10.09
C LYS A 9 17.46 -38.21 11.09
N ASN A 10 17.82 -36.96 10.82
CA ASN A 10 18.24 -36.05 11.88
C ASN A 10 17.48 -34.73 11.73
N LEU A 11 16.51 -34.64 12.63
CA LEU A 11 15.62 -33.54 12.93
C LEU A 11 16.39 -32.57 13.83
N PHE A 12 16.67 -31.36 13.38
CA PHE A 12 17.13 -30.28 14.25
C PHE A 12 16.12 -29.14 14.18
N ILE A 13 15.20 -29.14 15.15
CA ILE A 13 14.34 -27.99 15.46
C ILE A 13 15.07 -27.20 16.54
N ILE A 14 15.58 -26.02 16.19
CA ILE A 14 16.04 -25.03 17.16
C ILE A 14 14.90 -24.03 17.32
N GLY A 15 14.18 -24.13 18.45
CA GLY A 15 13.15 -23.19 18.85
C GLY A 15 13.79 -21.90 19.38
N ILE A 16 13.44 -20.77 18.76
CA ILE A 16 13.74 -19.43 19.25
C ILE A 16 12.50 -18.94 20.03
N SER A 17 12.57 -19.00 21.35
CA SER A 17 11.58 -18.37 22.24
C SER A 17 12.05 -16.95 22.56
N ILE A 18 11.53 -15.95 21.84
CA ILE A 18 11.67 -14.55 22.25
C ILE A 18 10.46 -14.20 23.12
N LEU A 19 10.70 -14.15 24.44
CA LEU A 19 9.81 -13.50 25.39
C LEU A 19 9.94 -11.99 25.23
N PHE A 20 9.02 -11.36 24.50
CA PHE A 20 8.83 -9.92 24.59
C PHE A 20 8.04 -9.60 25.87
N SER A 21 8.76 -9.12 26.88
CA SER A 21 8.20 -8.47 28.05
C SER A 21 7.69 -7.09 27.63
N CYS A 22 6.40 -6.97 27.32
CA CYS A 22 5.74 -5.69 27.10
C CYS A 22 5.46 -5.06 28.48
N LYS A 23 6.26 -4.06 28.85
CA LYS A 23 6.02 -3.22 30.01
C LYS A 23 5.06 -2.10 29.60
N GLU A 24 3.80 -2.21 30.01
CA GLU A 24 2.79 -1.17 29.85
C GLU A 24 3.23 0.11 30.57
N LYS A 25 3.32 1.22 29.83
CA LYS A 25 3.39 2.57 30.40
C LYS A 25 1.96 3.08 30.55
N LYS A 26 1.54 3.26 31.81
CA LYS A 26 0.34 3.99 32.22
C LYS A 26 0.35 5.39 31.59
N GLN A 27 -0.74 5.74 30.92
CA GLN A 27 -1.09 7.11 30.55
C GLN A 27 -1.95 7.67 31.68
N GLU A 28 -1.50 8.75 32.31
CA GLU A 28 -2.30 9.53 33.26
C GLU A 28 -3.29 10.41 32.51
N THR A 29 -4.53 10.34 32.96
CA THR A 29 -5.66 11.17 32.56
C THR A 29 -5.53 12.55 33.22
N ILE A 30 -5.51 13.62 32.44
CA ILE A 30 -5.79 14.98 32.94
C ILE A 30 -6.95 15.54 32.14
N HIS A 31 -8.07 15.73 32.84
CA HIS A 31 -9.22 16.50 32.42
C HIS A 31 -8.91 17.99 32.58
N SER A 32 -9.03 18.77 31.50
CA SER A 32 -9.28 20.21 31.56
C SER A 32 -10.24 20.55 30.43
N ASP A 33 -11.43 21.02 30.80
CA ASP A 33 -12.51 21.47 29.92
C ASP A 33 -12.21 22.86 29.29
N PRO A 34 -13.04 23.36 28.34
CA PRO A 34 -12.57 23.91 27.08
C PRO A 34 -12.52 25.44 27.01
N THR A 35 -11.61 25.96 26.17
CA THR A 35 -11.70 27.33 25.62
C THR A 35 -11.16 27.36 24.17
N ILE A 36 -11.99 27.81 23.24
CA ILE A 36 -11.68 28.14 21.83
C ILE A 36 -12.18 29.59 21.61
N PRO A 37 -11.69 30.42 20.66
CA PRO A 37 -10.49 30.35 19.79
C PRO A 37 -9.61 31.62 19.86
N SER A 38 -8.39 31.56 19.31
CA SER A 38 -7.85 32.66 18.47
C SER A 38 -6.64 32.16 17.70
N GLU A 39 -6.65 32.45 16.40
CA GLU A 39 -5.66 32.07 15.40
C GLU A 39 -4.25 32.58 15.75
N THR A 40 -3.26 31.70 15.70
CA THR A 40 -1.88 32.10 15.43
C THR A 40 -1.14 30.94 14.76
N SER A 41 -0.92 31.03 13.46
CA SER A 41 -0.05 30.13 12.71
C SER A 41 1.41 30.43 13.04
N VAL A 42 2.05 29.58 13.85
CA VAL A 42 3.50 29.64 14.09
C VAL A 42 4.20 28.80 13.02
N VAL A 43 4.88 29.48 12.09
CA VAL A 43 5.79 28.85 11.11
C VAL A 43 7.15 28.68 11.78
N TYR A 44 7.58 27.44 11.98
CA TYR A 44 8.96 27.15 12.41
C TYR A 44 9.90 27.21 11.20
N SER A 45 10.80 28.20 11.17
CA SER A 45 12.01 28.14 10.35
C SER A 45 13.16 27.60 11.22
N LYS A 46 13.83 26.56 10.74
CA LYS A 46 14.89 25.84 11.45
C LYS A 46 16.23 26.10 10.78
N TYR A 47 16.79 27.30 10.91
CA TYR A 47 18.24 27.52 10.74
C TYR A 47 18.73 28.63 11.67
N LYS A 48 19.90 28.37 12.26
CA LYS A 48 20.54 29.04 13.38
C LYS A 48 21.59 30.01 12.83
N HIS A 49 21.69 31.19 13.45
CA HIS A 49 22.65 32.29 13.21
C HIS A 49 22.43 33.11 11.93
N ASP A 50 21.85 34.30 12.08
CA ASP A 50 22.53 35.55 11.70
C ASP A 50 21.83 36.80 12.24
N THR A 51 22.67 37.80 12.50
CA THR A 51 22.49 39.03 13.27
C THR A 51 21.37 39.95 12.77
N LEU A 52 20.53 40.45 13.68
CA LEU A 52 19.51 41.47 13.43
C LEU A 52 20.16 42.81 13.02
N LYS A 53 19.96 43.23 11.77
CA LYS A 53 19.98 44.64 11.36
C LYS A 53 18.56 45.04 10.96
N GLN A 54 17.96 45.96 11.69
CA GLN A 54 16.70 46.60 11.30
C GLN A 54 16.96 47.48 10.07
N SER A 55 16.34 47.12 8.94
CA SER A 55 16.16 48.00 7.79
C SER A 55 14.73 48.56 7.84
N ASN A 56 14.60 49.89 7.69
CA ASN A 56 13.35 50.64 7.69
C ASN A 56 12.89 50.99 6.27
N ASP A 57 12.90 50.02 5.36
CA ASP A 57 12.34 50.22 4.01
C ASP A 57 10.93 49.58 3.90
N PRO A 58 9.97 50.25 3.23
CA PRO A 58 8.61 49.74 3.08
C PRO A 58 8.59 48.46 2.24
N ILE A 59 8.05 47.38 2.84
CA ILE A 59 7.86 46.09 2.19
C ILE A 59 6.78 46.24 1.10
N ASN A 60 7.22 46.30 -0.15
CA ASN A 60 6.35 46.14 -1.31
C ASN A 60 6.02 44.65 -1.46
N ILE A 61 4.87 44.24 -0.92
CA ILE A 61 4.35 42.87 -1.03
C ILE A 61 3.93 42.63 -2.48
N LYS A 62 4.89 42.27 -3.34
CA LYS A 62 4.59 41.68 -4.64
C LYS A 62 3.97 40.30 -4.42
N SER A 63 2.67 40.24 -4.68
CA SER A 63 1.91 39.10 -5.21
C SER A 63 2.45 37.72 -4.82
N ILE A 64 1.92 37.17 -3.72
CA ILE A 64 1.95 35.74 -3.48
C ILE A 64 1.25 35.08 -4.67
N ASN A 65 2.03 34.45 -5.54
CA ASN A 65 1.52 33.58 -6.59
C ASN A 65 0.78 32.42 -5.91
N ASN A 66 -0.53 32.60 -5.72
CA ASN A 66 -1.45 31.52 -5.42
C ASN A 66 -1.41 30.55 -6.61
N LYS A 67 -0.53 29.56 -6.57
CA LYS A 67 -0.68 28.38 -7.42
C LYS A 67 -2.08 27.85 -7.15
N PRO A 68 -2.93 27.67 -8.18
CA PRO A 68 -4.27 27.14 -7.98
C PRO A 68 -4.14 25.81 -7.24
N ILE A 69 -4.87 25.67 -6.13
CA ILE A 69 -5.01 24.40 -5.43
C ILE A 69 -5.71 23.47 -6.42
N GLN A 70 -4.92 22.61 -7.06
CA GLN A 70 -5.42 21.61 -7.98
C GLN A 70 -6.26 20.64 -7.16
N THR A 71 -7.57 20.75 -7.31
CA THR A 71 -8.53 19.85 -6.68
C THR A 71 -8.62 18.61 -7.55
N TYR A 72 -8.11 17.50 -7.04
CA TYR A 72 -8.19 16.22 -7.74
C TYR A 72 -9.61 15.65 -7.58
N PRO A 73 -10.16 15.01 -8.62
CA PRO A 73 -11.43 14.30 -8.52
C PRO A 73 -11.39 13.33 -7.34
N SER A 74 -12.45 13.34 -6.53
CA SER A 74 -12.54 12.47 -5.34
C SER A 74 -12.92 11.03 -5.67
N ASP A 75 -13.22 10.74 -6.92
CA ASP A 75 -13.60 9.42 -7.39
C ASP A 75 -12.36 8.63 -7.82
N LEU A 76 -12.31 7.39 -7.37
CA LEU A 76 -11.22 6.45 -7.62
C LEU A 76 -11.17 5.94 -9.07
N LYS A 77 -12.01 6.48 -9.96
CA LYS A 77 -12.25 5.91 -11.27
C LYS A 77 -11.04 6.09 -12.19
N GLY A 78 -10.72 5.04 -12.94
CA GLY A 78 -9.71 5.05 -14.00
C GLY A 78 -8.55 4.10 -13.73
N THR A 79 -7.52 4.24 -14.54
CA THR A 79 -6.31 3.41 -14.50
C THR A 79 -5.27 4.06 -13.59
N TRP A 80 -4.73 3.26 -12.68
CA TRP A 80 -3.70 3.66 -11.72
C TRP A 80 -2.50 2.74 -11.84
N ALA A 81 -1.29 3.30 -11.86
CA ALA A 81 -0.06 2.52 -11.97
C ALA A 81 1.08 3.17 -11.18
N VAL A 82 2.12 2.40 -10.84
CA VAL A 82 3.36 2.99 -10.28
C VAL A 82 4.12 3.76 -11.38
N ILE A 83 4.09 3.26 -12.62
CA ILE A 83 4.72 3.87 -13.79
C ILE A 83 3.73 3.79 -14.96
N CYS A 84 3.05 4.89 -15.29
CA CYS A 84 2.05 4.86 -16.37
C CYS A 84 2.63 4.59 -17.78
N GLN A 85 3.95 4.75 -17.96
CA GLN A 85 4.62 4.49 -19.23
C GLN A 85 4.84 2.99 -19.51
N ASN A 86 4.62 2.11 -18.52
CA ASN A 86 4.68 0.68 -18.73
C ASN A 86 3.31 0.04 -18.45
N GLU A 87 2.89 -0.85 -19.34
CA GLU A 87 1.57 -1.50 -19.25
C GLU A 87 1.61 -2.74 -18.33
N LEU A 88 2.65 -2.85 -17.50
CA LEU A 88 2.93 -4.08 -16.78
C LEU A 88 2.01 -4.17 -15.57
N THR A 89 2.05 -3.20 -14.66
CA THR A 89 1.13 -3.25 -13.52
C THR A 89 0.15 -2.08 -13.50
N THR A 90 -1.11 -2.41 -13.78
CA THR A 90 -2.22 -1.47 -13.81
C THR A 90 -3.33 -1.93 -12.88
N LEU A 91 -3.91 -0.97 -12.18
CA LEU A 91 -5.12 -1.10 -11.40
C LEU A 91 -6.19 -0.23 -12.05
N ASP A 92 -7.07 -0.85 -12.82
CA ASP A 92 -8.25 -0.17 -13.38
C ASP A 92 -9.41 -0.32 -12.40
N ILE A 93 -10.07 0.79 -12.05
CA ILE A 93 -11.20 0.79 -11.13
C ILE A 93 -12.39 1.52 -11.75
N ASN A 94 -13.54 0.85 -11.68
CA ASN A 94 -14.83 1.42 -12.01
C ASN A 94 -15.81 1.21 -10.85
N LYS A 95 -16.07 2.27 -10.08
CA LYS A 95 -17.02 2.34 -8.94
C LYS A 95 -16.89 1.20 -7.92
N ASN A 96 -17.43 0.02 -8.23
CA ASN A 96 -17.57 -1.17 -7.40
C ASN A 96 -16.76 -2.37 -7.91
N GLU A 97 -16.14 -2.26 -9.08
CA GLU A 97 -15.34 -3.30 -9.72
C GLU A 97 -13.96 -2.76 -10.05
N GLY A 98 -13.00 -3.66 -10.19
CA GLY A 98 -11.69 -3.31 -10.67
C GLY A 98 -10.99 -4.48 -11.34
N TYR A 99 -9.85 -4.19 -11.91
CA TYR A 99 -8.99 -5.13 -12.60
C TYR A 99 -7.56 -4.84 -12.19
N LEU A 100 -6.82 -5.88 -11.81
CA LEU A 100 -5.43 -5.76 -11.40
C LEU A 100 -4.58 -6.72 -12.21
N SER A 101 -3.60 -6.18 -12.92
CA SER A 101 -2.52 -6.99 -13.48
C SER A 101 -1.45 -7.22 -12.43
N LEU A 102 -1.07 -8.47 -12.24
CA LEU A 102 -0.07 -8.94 -11.31
C LEU A 102 1.02 -9.64 -12.13
N TYR A 103 2.09 -8.92 -12.42
CA TYR A 103 3.26 -9.48 -13.09
C TYR A 103 4.30 -9.89 -12.06
N ASP A 104 4.73 -11.14 -12.13
CA ASP A 104 5.91 -11.66 -11.45
C ASP A 104 6.70 -12.52 -12.47
N PHE A 105 6.70 -13.85 -12.33
CA PHE A 105 7.18 -14.80 -13.33
C PHE A 105 6.08 -15.25 -14.30
N ASN A 106 4.84 -15.20 -13.85
CA ASN A 106 3.63 -15.42 -14.64
C ASN A 106 2.93 -14.07 -14.82
N ALA A 107 2.17 -13.93 -15.91
CA ALA A 107 1.27 -12.79 -16.09
C ALA A 107 -0.09 -13.19 -15.55
N ILE A 108 -0.52 -12.60 -14.44
CA ILE A 108 -1.76 -12.95 -13.76
C ILE A 108 -2.67 -11.74 -13.77
N TYR A 109 -3.93 -11.93 -14.13
CA TYR A 109 -4.90 -10.86 -14.22
C TYR A 109 -6.13 -11.22 -13.41
N ILE A 110 -6.47 -10.38 -12.43
CA ILE A 110 -7.58 -10.65 -11.50
C ILE A 110 -8.63 -9.57 -11.59
N ASN A 111 -9.89 -10.00 -11.50
CA ASN A 111 -11.01 -9.11 -11.28
C ASN A 111 -11.16 -8.86 -9.78
N LEU A 112 -11.51 -7.62 -9.44
CA LEU A 112 -11.64 -7.12 -8.08
C LEU A 112 -13.08 -6.68 -7.82
N LYS A 113 -13.50 -6.87 -6.58
CA LYS A 113 -14.64 -6.14 -6.01
C LYS A 113 -14.08 -5.00 -5.16
N VAL A 114 -14.61 -3.80 -5.38
CA VAL A 114 -14.19 -2.57 -4.70
C VAL A 114 -15.31 -2.12 -3.77
N GLU A 115 -14.99 -2.00 -2.48
CA GLU A 115 -15.93 -1.61 -1.44
C GLU A 115 -15.47 -0.29 -0.81
N LYS A 116 -16.29 0.76 -0.92
CA LYS A 116 -15.97 2.07 -0.32
C LYS A 116 -16.08 1.98 1.20
N LEU A 117 -14.99 2.28 1.90
CA LEU A 117 -14.91 2.28 3.36
C LEU A 117 -15.17 3.67 3.95
N SER A 118 -14.59 4.70 3.32
CA SER A 118 -14.75 6.11 3.71
C SER A 118 -14.64 7.02 2.48
N LYS A 119 -14.60 8.35 2.69
CA LYS A 119 -14.51 9.32 1.59
C LYS A 119 -13.37 9.00 0.61
N ASN A 120 -12.21 8.58 1.12
CA ASN A 120 -10.97 8.39 0.36
C ASN A 120 -10.39 6.97 0.48
N GLU A 121 -11.08 6.06 1.17
CA GLU A 121 -10.56 4.72 1.43
C GLU A 121 -11.47 3.65 0.86
N TYR A 122 -10.85 2.65 0.24
CA TYR A 122 -11.51 1.57 -0.47
C TYR A 122 -10.86 0.24 -0.11
N LEU A 123 -11.68 -0.78 0.12
CA LEU A 123 -11.23 -2.15 0.29
C LEU A 123 -11.30 -2.88 -1.04
N LEU A 124 -10.27 -3.66 -1.34
CA LEU A 124 -10.20 -4.51 -2.51
C LEU A 124 -10.39 -5.96 -2.05
N LYS A 125 -11.30 -6.66 -2.71
CA LYS A 125 -11.51 -8.10 -2.54
C LYS A 125 -11.31 -8.81 -3.88
N TYR A 126 -10.80 -10.02 -3.82
CA TYR A 126 -10.70 -10.89 -4.97
C TYR A 126 -12.11 -11.28 -5.46
N ALA A 127 -12.39 -11.13 -6.75
CA ALA A 127 -13.65 -11.54 -7.34
C ALA A 127 -13.48 -12.83 -8.17
N SER A 128 -12.56 -12.79 -9.12
CA SER A 128 -12.23 -13.95 -9.96
C SER A 128 -10.88 -13.79 -10.66
N LEU A 129 -10.35 -14.91 -11.16
CA LEU A 129 -9.27 -14.93 -12.12
C LEU A 129 -9.84 -14.51 -13.48
N SER A 130 -9.26 -13.48 -14.10
CA SER A 130 -9.61 -13.06 -15.46
C SER A 130 -8.85 -13.89 -16.48
N SER A 131 -7.53 -13.93 -16.34
CA SER A 131 -6.64 -14.79 -17.13
C SER A 131 -5.31 -15.00 -16.39
N GLN A 132 -4.57 -16.03 -16.76
CA GLN A 132 -3.17 -16.14 -16.39
C GLN A 132 -2.36 -16.84 -17.49
N GLU A 133 -1.16 -16.32 -17.74
CA GLU A 133 -0.15 -16.96 -18.58
C GLU A 133 0.90 -17.63 -17.70
N ASN A 134 1.01 -18.95 -17.84
CA ASN A 134 1.83 -19.80 -16.99
C ASN A 134 3.17 -20.11 -17.66
N TYR A 135 4.06 -19.13 -17.76
CA TYR A 135 5.37 -19.31 -18.37
C TYR A 135 6.25 -20.33 -17.61
N TYR A 136 6.07 -20.45 -16.30
CA TYR A 136 6.84 -21.35 -15.45
C TYR A 136 5.92 -22.24 -14.60
N GLU A 137 6.02 -23.57 -14.78
CA GLU A 137 5.12 -24.52 -14.14
C GLU A 137 5.27 -24.61 -12.61
N ASP A 138 6.49 -24.43 -12.12
CA ASP A 138 6.83 -24.55 -10.69
C ASP A 138 6.54 -23.27 -9.88
N HIS A 139 6.14 -22.18 -10.54
CA HIS A 139 5.84 -20.90 -9.89
C HIS A 139 4.39 -20.83 -9.43
N LEU A 140 4.12 -19.90 -8.50
CA LEU A 140 2.80 -19.68 -7.95
C LEU A 140 1.78 -19.38 -9.07
N LYS A 141 0.66 -20.10 -9.04
CA LYS A 141 -0.49 -19.94 -9.92
C LYS A 141 -1.72 -19.69 -9.08
N ILE A 142 -2.68 -18.98 -9.65
CA ILE A 142 -4.00 -18.84 -9.03
C ILE A 142 -4.88 -19.97 -9.52
N VAL A 143 -5.51 -20.66 -8.56
CA VAL A 143 -6.65 -21.55 -8.80
C VAL A 143 -7.86 -20.84 -8.22
N ASP A 144 -8.79 -20.39 -9.07
CA ASP A 144 -9.85 -19.44 -8.69
C ASP A 144 -10.67 -19.93 -7.49
N GLU A 145 -10.99 -21.22 -7.48
CA GLU A 145 -11.82 -21.86 -6.47
C GLU A 145 -11.10 -22.00 -5.12
N GLU A 146 -9.76 -21.90 -5.11
CA GLU A 146 -8.97 -21.97 -3.89
C GLU A 146 -8.78 -20.62 -3.22
N ILE A 147 -9.08 -19.49 -3.90
CA ILE A 147 -8.88 -18.15 -3.36
C ILE A 147 -10.17 -17.62 -2.72
N SER A 148 -10.04 -17.08 -1.51
CA SER A 148 -11.18 -16.52 -0.79
C SER A 148 -11.69 -15.23 -1.42
N LYS A 149 -12.99 -15.20 -1.74
CA LYS A 149 -13.71 -14.02 -2.26
C LYS A 149 -14.14 -13.04 -1.15
N ASP A 150 -14.19 -13.50 0.09
CA ASP A 150 -14.62 -12.69 1.24
C ASP A 150 -13.49 -11.92 1.94
N LYS A 151 -12.24 -12.35 1.77
CA LYS A 151 -11.08 -11.75 2.44
C LYS A 151 -10.61 -10.52 1.67
N VAL A 152 -10.26 -9.46 2.40
CA VAL A 152 -9.65 -8.25 1.84
C VAL A 152 -8.23 -8.60 1.37
N ILE A 153 -7.92 -8.24 0.13
CA ILE A 153 -6.61 -8.50 -0.50
C ILE A 153 -5.76 -7.22 -0.62
N GLY A 154 -6.37 -6.05 -0.45
CA GLY A 154 -5.68 -4.78 -0.38
C GLY A 154 -6.58 -3.64 0.07
N LYS A 155 -5.97 -2.52 0.42
CA LYS A 155 -6.65 -1.27 0.75
C LYS A 155 -6.06 -0.14 -0.09
N LEU A 156 -6.93 0.66 -0.70
CA LEU A 156 -6.55 1.80 -1.52
C LEU A 156 -6.95 3.10 -0.82
N ILE A 157 -6.01 4.04 -0.75
CA ILE A 157 -6.18 5.31 -0.04
C ILE A 157 -5.84 6.46 -0.98
N LEU A 158 -6.85 7.24 -1.37
CA LEU A 158 -6.65 8.46 -2.16
C LEU A 158 -6.00 9.56 -1.32
N LYS A 159 -4.93 10.15 -1.87
CA LYS A 159 -4.16 11.22 -1.23
C LYS A 159 -4.50 12.57 -1.83
N ASN A 160 -4.32 13.61 -1.03
CA ASN A 160 -4.62 14.99 -1.43
C ASN A 160 -3.73 15.49 -2.58
N ASN A 161 -2.62 14.81 -2.87
CA ASN A 161 -1.72 15.13 -3.98
C ASN A 161 -2.12 14.46 -5.31
N GLY A 162 -3.30 13.84 -5.39
CA GLY A 162 -3.80 13.18 -6.59
C GLY A 162 -3.28 11.76 -6.82
N LYS A 163 -2.45 11.24 -5.91
CA LYS A 163 -1.94 9.86 -5.94
C LYS A 163 -2.80 8.93 -5.07
N ALA A 164 -2.61 7.63 -5.22
CA ALA A 164 -3.20 6.63 -4.35
C ALA A 164 -2.11 5.79 -3.66
N GLU A 165 -2.35 5.41 -2.41
CA GLU A 165 -1.56 4.38 -1.73
C GLU A 165 -2.30 3.04 -1.79
N LEU A 166 -1.68 2.03 -2.41
CA LEU A 166 -2.15 0.65 -2.37
C LEU A 166 -1.38 -0.11 -1.28
N GLN A 167 -2.08 -0.41 -0.19
CA GLN A 167 -1.65 -1.33 0.85
C GLN A 167 -2.03 -2.75 0.43
N TRP A 168 -1.11 -3.43 -0.24
CA TRP A 168 -1.29 -4.81 -0.67
C TRP A 168 -1.15 -5.78 0.51
N ILE A 169 -2.05 -6.76 0.61
CA ILE A 169 -2.04 -7.79 1.67
C ILE A 169 -1.64 -9.15 1.09
N GLY A 170 -2.19 -9.52 -0.06
CA GLY A 170 -2.02 -10.83 -0.68
C GLY A 170 -3.34 -11.58 -0.83
N LEU A 171 -3.29 -12.77 -1.45
CA LEU A 171 -4.45 -13.60 -1.72
C LEU A 171 -4.53 -14.73 -0.70
N TYR A 172 -5.66 -14.87 -0.02
CA TYR A 172 -5.84 -15.96 0.94
C TYR A 172 -6.26 -17.25 0.23
N ASN A 173 -5.37 -18.25 0.23
CA ASN A 173 -5.66 -19.58 -0.29
C ASN A 173 -6.36 -20.41 0.81
N MET A 174 -7.63 -20.75 0.57
CA MET A 174 -8.50 -21.48 1.49
C MET A 174 -8.08 -22.93 1.67
N LYS A 175 -7.58 -23.57 0.61
CA LYS A 175 -7.13 -24.96 0.66
C LYS A 175 -5.85 -25.13 1.47
N LYS A 176 -4.89 -24.20 1.29
CA LYS A 176 -3.62 -24.18 2.00
C LYS A 176 -3.68 -23.44 3.34
N GLN A 177 -4.80 -22.76 3.63
CA GLN A 177 -5.04 -21.93 4.82
C GLN A 177 -3.96 -20.87 5.09
N LYS A 178 -3.39 -20.29 4.04
CA LYS A 178 -2.33 -19.28 4.14
C LYS A 178 -2.53 -18.16 3.14
N LEU A 179 -1.93 -17.00 3.44
CA LEU A 179 -1.76 -15.96 2.44
C LEU A 179 -0.66 -16.38 1.46
N GLU A 180 -0.98 -16.27 0.18
CA GLU A 180 -0.05 -16.35 -0.93
C GLU A 180 0.09 -14.95 -1.54
N PHE A 181 1.09 -14.75 -2.39
CA PHE A 181 1.24 -13.47 -3.08
C PHE A 181 1.40 -12.28 -2.12
N VAL A 182 2.16 -12.41 -1.02
CA VAL A 182 2.25 -11.40 0.05
C VAL A 182 3.42 -10.41 -0.08
N GLY A 183 4.32 -10.59 -1.06
CA GLY A 183 5.63 -9.92 -1.05
C GLY A 183 6.26 -9.70 -2.43
N ASN A 184 7.56 -9.34 -2.38
CA ASN A 184 8.43 -8.77 -3.42
C ASN A 184 8.53 -9.51 -4.77
N ASP A 185 7.81 -10.60 -4.93
CA ASP A 185 7.81 -11.35 -6.18
C ASP A 185 7.16 -10.49 -7.27
N PHE A 186 6.14 -9.69 -6.93
CA PHE A 186 5.52 -8.78 -7.88
C PHE A 186 6.45 -7.67 -8.41
N LEU A 187 6.47 -7.56 -9.74
CA LEU A 187 7.12 -6.48 -10.47
C LEU A 187 6.67 -5.11 -9.96
N LEU A 188 5.39 -4.96 -9.61
CA LEU A 188 4.82 -3.75 -9.02
C LEU A 188 5.57 -3.25 -7.77
N ILE A 189 6.01 -4.16 -6.89
CA ILE A 189 6.77 -3.80 -5.69
C ILE A 189 8.20 -3.40 -6.07
N LYS A 190 8.80 -4.09 -7.04
CA LYS A 190 10.13 -3.75 -7.58
C LYS A 190 10.12 -2.36 -8.22
N GLU A 191 9.09 -2.05 -9.02
CA GLU A 191 8.88 -0.75 -9.66
C GLU A 191 8.66 0.36 -8.62
N ASN A 192 8.02 0.05 -7.50
CA ASN A 192 7.89 0.96 -6.36
C ASN A 192 9.16 1.03 -5.47
N GLY A 193 10.33 0.64 -6.00
CA GLY A 193 11.61 0.67 -5.30
C GLY A 193 11.71 -0.33 -4.13
N GLY A 194 10.97 -1.43 -4.19
CA GLY A 194 10.93 -2.47 -3.15
C GLY A 194 10.16 -2.06 -1.90
N LYS A 195 9.30 -1.04 -1.98
CA LYS A 195 8.60 -0.46 -0.83
C LYS A 195 7.11 -0.74 -0.87
N THR A 196 6.50 -0.78 0.30
CA THR A 196 5.05 -0.73 0.49
C THR A 196 4.70 0.40 1.49
N PRO A 197 3.54 1.07 1.37
CA PRO A 197 2.52 0.90 0.33
C PRO A 197 3.01 1.32 -1.06
N LEU A 198 2.34 0.80 -2.08
CA LEU A 198 2.60 1.14 -3.48
C LEU A 198 2.03 2.51 -3.77
N ILE A 199 2.82 3.38 -4.37
CA ILE A 199 2.36 4.72 -4.74
C ILE A 199 1.90 4.67 -6.19
N LEU A 200 0.60 4.80 -6.40
CA LEU A 200 0.00 4.80 -7.72
C LEU A 200 -0.32 6.22 -8.16
N GLU A 201 -0.07 6.50 -9.42
CA GLU A 201 -0.46 7.72 -10.12
C GLU A 201 -1.59 7.41 -11.09
N PRO A 202 -2.52 8.36 -11.33
CA PRO A 202 -3.54 8.20 -12.34
C PRO A 202 -2.89 8.27 -13.74
N CYS A 203 -3.25 7.33 -14.61
CA CYS A 203 -2.78 7.29 -15.99
C CYS A 203 -3.80 7.98 -16.92
N HIS A 204 -3.30 8.55 -18.02
CA HIS A 204 -4.06 9.36 -18.98
C HIS A 204 -3.97 8.78 -20.39
#